data_AF-A0A925W857-F1
#
_entry.id   AF-A0A925W857-F1
#
_cell.length_a   1.000
_cell.length_b   1.000
_cell.length_c   1.000
_cell.angle_alpha   90.00
_cell.angle_beta   90.00
_cell.angle_gamma   90.00
#
_symmetry.space_group_name_H-M   'P 1'
#
loop_
_entity.id
_entity.type
_entity.pdbx_description
1 polymer ?
#
loop_
_entity_poly.entity_id
_entity_poly.type
_entity_poly.pdbx_seq_one_letter_code
_entity_poly.pdbx_strand_id
1 'polypeptide(L)'
;MAVHTPIVVGVDGSQPALDAVRWAAREATLRDTGLRLVAAVGPMSPIRPGDPRVGTVYREALREEAADAVTAAAAVARTSAPGTDV
;
A
#
# COMPACT_ATOMS: atom_id res chain seq x y z
N MET A 1 -23.82 -11.97 -10.67
CA MET A 1 -22.82 -10.98 -10.21
C MET A 1 -21.46 -11.44 -10.68
N ALA A 2 -20.85 -10.72 -11.61
CA ALA A 2 -19.45 -10.95 -11.95
C ALA A 2 -18.60 -10.44 -10.79
N VAL A 3 -17.68 -11.25 -10.29
CA VAL A 3 -16.72 -10.80 -9.27
C VAL A 3 -15.62 -10.07 -10.02
N HIS A 4 -15.64 -8.74 -9.98
CA HIS A 4 -14.56 -7.94 -10.55
C HIS A 4 -13.37 -7.96 -9.57
N THR A 5 -12.24 -8.49 -10.02
CA THR A 5 -11.00 -8.52 -9.25
C THR A 5 -10.56 -7.09 -8.93
N PRO A 6 -10.19 -6.77 -7.67
CA PRO A 6 -9.76 -5.44 -7.30
C PRO A 6 -8.48 -5.03 -8.03
N ILE A 7 -8.32 -3.73 -8.28
CA ILE A 7 -7.06 -3.17 -8.75
C ILE A 7 -6.07 -3.19 -7.59
N VAL A 8 -4.88 -3.75 -7.79
CA VAL A 8 -3.83 -3.80 -6.76
C VAL A 8 -2.77 -2.75 -7.06
N VAL A 9 -2.38 -1.97 -6.05
CA VAL A 9 -1.34 -0.94 -6.16
C VAL A 9 -0.29 -1.11 -5.08
N GLY A 10 0.98 -1.17 -5.49
CA GLY A 10 2.13 -1.14 -4.59
C GLY A 10 2.39 0.29 -4.09
N VAL A 11 2.65 0.44 -2.79
CA VAL A 11 2.92 1.74 -2.18
C VAL A 11 4.17 1.69 -1.29
N ASP A 12 5.01 2.71 -1.41
CA ASP A 12 6.25 2.89 -0.65
C ASP A 12 6.33 4.30 -0.02
N GLY A 13 5.23 5.06 -0.07
CA GLY A 13 5.15 6.45 0.41
C GLY A 13 5.71 7.50 -0.55
N SER A 14 6.29 7.10 -1.68
CA SER A 14 6.83 8.04 -2.67
C SER A 14 5.73 8.76 -3.44
N GLN A 15 6.03 9.97 -3.95
CA GLN A 15 5.09 10.73 -4.77
C GLN A 15 4.62 9.97 -6.03
N PRO A 16 5.49 9.25 -6.78
CA PRO A 16 5.06 8.41 -7.90
C PRO A 16 4.08 7.30 -7.49
N ALA A 17 4.28 6.68 -6.32
CA ALA A 17 3.33 5.70 -5.81
C ALA A 17 1.98 6.34 -5.50
N LEU A 18 1.96 7.55 -4.92
CA LEU A 18 0.71 8.28 -4.70
C LEU A 18 0.02 8.67 -6.01
N ASP A 19 0.75 9.01 -7.07
CA ASP A 19 0.16 9.25 -8.39
C ASP A 19 -0.49 8.00 -8.97
N ALA A 20 0.14 6.83 -8.80
CA ALA A 20 -0.45 5.54 -9.18
C ALA A 20 -1.75 5.27 -8.39
N VAL A 21 -1.78 5.58 -7.09
CA VAL A 21 -2.98 5.45 -6.25
C VAL A 21 -4.12 6.35 -6.74
N ARG A 22 -3.82 7.62 -7.09
CA ARG A 22 -4.83 8.55 -7.65
C ARG A 22 -5.48 7.99 -8.91
N TRP A 23 -4.67 7.44 -9.81
CA TRP A 23 -5.16 6.83 -11.04
C TRP A 23 -6.00 5.59 -10.73
N ALA A 24 -5.47 4.68 -9.91
CA ALA A 24 -6.13 3.41 -9.61
C ALA A 24 -7.45 3.58 -8.86
N ALA A 25 -7.57 4.55 -7.96
CA ALA A 25 -8.82 4.82 -7.25
C ALA A 25 -9.94 5.25 -8.21
N ARG A 26 -9.64 6.18 -9.12
CA ARG A 26 -10.60 6.59 -10.16
C ARG A 26 -10.99 5.42 -11.04
N GLU A 27 -10.01 4.61 -11.41
CA GLU A 27 -10.23 3.48 -12.29
C GLU A 27 -11.04 2.35 -11.62
N ALA A 28 -10.80 2.09 -10.33
CA ALA A 28 -11.57 1.14 -9.53
C ALA A 28 -13.04 1.55 -9.45
N THR A 29 -13.31 2.85 -9.23
CA THR A 29 -14.67 3.42 -9.28
C THR A 29 -15.32 3.25 -10.64
N LEU A 30 -14.60 3.55 -11.74
CA LEU A 30 -15.12 3.41 -13.11
C LEU A 30 -15.45 1.96 -13.47
N ARG A 31 -14.71 1.01 -12.89
CA ARG A 31 -14.88 -0.44 -13.11
C ARG A 31 -15.82 -1.11 -12.13
N ASP A 32 -16.41 -0.37 -11.20
CA ASP A 32 -17.24 -0.90 -10.11
C ASP A 32 -16.54 -2.06 -9.38
N THR A 33 -15.28 -1.84 -9.00
CA THR A 33 -14.44 -2.80 -8.28
C THR A 33 -13.66 -2.13 -7.15
N GLY A 34 -13.09 -2.92 -6.26
CA GLY A 34 -12.28 -2.43 -5.15
C GLY A 34 -10.85 -2.05 -5.56
N LEU A 35 -10.18 -1.34 -4.66
CA LEU A 35 -8.77 -0.99 -4.72
C LEU A 35 -8.04 -1.66 -3.55
N ARG A 36 -6.96 -2.39 -3.81
CA ARG A 36 -6.14 -3.00 -2.77
C ARG A 36 -4.75 -2.35 -2.75
N LEU A 37 -4.42 -1.72 -1.63
CA LEU A 37 -3.10 -1.13 -1.38
C LEU A 37 -2.16 -2.14 -0.72
N VAL A 38 -0.93 -2.25 -1.22
CA VAL A 38 0.08 -3.17 -0.69
C VAL A 38 1.39 -2.44 -0.48
N ALA A 39 1.86 -2.37 0.76
CA ALA A 39 3.22 -1.92 1.06
C ALA A 39 4.18 -3.11 1.14
N ALA A 40 5.26 -3.05 0.36
CA ALA A 40 6.35 -4.00 0.44
C ALA A 40 7.48 -3.35 1.24
N VAL A 41 7.72 -3.87 2.44
CA VAL A 41 8.81 -3.44 3.32
C VAL A 41 9.86 -4.53 3.42
N GLY A 42 11.11 -4.13 3.51
CA GLY A 42 12.21 -5.08 3.54
C GLY A 42 13.49 -4.44 4.07
N PRO A 43 14.47 -5.27 4.42
CA PRO A 43 15.72 -4.77 4.93
C PRO A 43 16.48 -3.96 3.88
N MET A 44 16.86 -2.74 4.25
CA MET A 44 17.72 -1.85 3.46
C MET A 44 19.16 -2.40 3.31
N SER A 45 19.50 -3.50 4.00
CA SER A 45 20.82 -4.15 3.98
C SER A 45 20.66 -5.67 4.19
N PRO A 46 21.45 -6.55 3.54
CA PRO A 46 21.30 -7.99 3.69
C PRO A 46 21.38 -8.43 5.17
N ILE A 47 20.26 -8.93 5.66
CA ILE A 47 20.15 -9.54 6.98
C ILE A 47 20.89 -10.89 6.96
N ARG A 48 21.86 -11.06 7.85
CA ARG A 48 22.53 -12.35 8.06
C ARG A 48 21.73 -13.21 9.06
N PRO A 49 21.71 -14.55 8.92
CA PRO A 49 21.19 -15.42 9.96
C PRO A 49 21.85 -15.11 11.31
N GLY A 50 21.05 -14.85 12.35
CA GLY A 50 21.52 -14.48 13.68
C GLY A 50 21.83 -12.99 13.89
N ASP A 51 21.53 -12.10 12.94
CA ASP A 51 21.70 -10.66 13.13
C ASP A 51 20.76 -10.16 14.26
N PRO A 52 21.29 -9.53 15.32
CA PRO A 52 20.50 -9.07 16.47
C PRO A 52 19.49 -7.97 16.11
N ARG A 53 19.64 -7.33 14.94
CA ARG A 53 18.64 -6.40 14.40
C ARG A 53 17.38 -7.14 13.94
N VAL A 54 17.35 -8.45 13.83
CA VAL A 54 16.21 -9.24 13.34
C VAL A 54 15.33 -9.68 14.51
N GLY A 55 14.85 -8.70 15.27
CA GLY A 55 14.01 -8.90 16.45
C GLY A 55 12.55 -8.50 16.23
N THR A 56 11.76 -8.58 17.28
CA THR A 56 10.38 -8.06 17.33
C THR A 56 10.33 -6.58 16.98
N VAL A 57 11.21 -5.78 17.60
CA VAL A 57 11.32 -4.32 17.38
C VAL A 57 11.53 -3.97 15.91
N TYR A 58 12.37 -4.72 15.20
CA TYR A 58 12.62 -4.48 13.78
C TYR A 58 11.42 -4.84 12.90
N ARG A 59 10.74 -5.95 13.20
CA ARG A 59 9.49 -6.31 12.48
C ARG A 59 8.38 -5.30 12.76
N GLU A 60 8.32 -4.76 13.97
CA GLU A 60 7.39 -3.70 14.35
C GLU A 60 7.69 -2.42 13.58
N ALA A 61 8.95 -1.98 13.52
CA ALA A 61 9.35 -0.82 12.73
C ALA A 61 9.00 -0.98 11.24
N LEU A 62 9.26 -2.15 10.65
CA LEU A 62 8.87 -2.41 9.25
C LEU A 62 7.33 -2.39 9.07
N ARG A 63 6.56 -2.87 10.04
CA ARG A 63 5.10 -2.83 9.98
C ARG A 63 4.57 -1.41 10.12
N GLU A 64 5.19 -0.60 10.96
CA GLU A 64 4.86 0.82 11.14
C GLU A 64 5.13 1.58 9.83
N GLU A 65 6.30 1.39 9.22
CA GLU A 65 6.63 1.97 7.91
C GLU A 65 5.61 1.55 6.82
N ALA A 66 5.25 0.27 6.77
CA ALA A 66 4.24 -0.23 5.85
C ALA A 66 2.86 0.39 6.12
N ALA A 67 2.47 0.53 7.39
CA ALA A 67 1.19 1.10 7.80
C ALA A 67 1.11 2.58 7.45
N ASP A 68 2.19 3.33 7.61
CA ASP A 68 2.28 4.74 7.23
C ASP A 68 2.10 4.92 5.73
N ALA A 69 2.80 4.12 4.92
CA ALA A 69 2.68 4.15 3.46
C ALA A 69 1.24 3.83 3.00
N VAL A 70 0.62 2.78 3.57
CA VAL A 70 -0.78 2.41 3.26
C VAL A 70 -1.75 3.49 3.73
N THR A 71 -1.54 4.08 4.90
CA THR A 71 -2.42 5.12 5.45
C THR A 71 -2.40 6.38 4.58
N ALA A 72 -1.22 6.83 4.18
CA ALA A 72 -1.05 7.97 3.28
C ALA A 72 -1.72 7.69 1.92
N ALA A 73 -1.49 6.51 1.35
CA ALA A 73 -2.12 6.10 0.10
C ALA A 73 -3.65 6.02 0.21
N ALA A 74 -4.19 5.47 1.29
CA ALA A 74 -5.63 5.37 1.49
C ALA A 74 -6.30 6.74 1.59
N ALA A 75 -5.64 7.71 2.22
CA ALA A 75 -6.11 9.10 2.25
C ALA A 75 -6.15 9.72 0.83
N VAL A 76 -5.12 9.46 0.01
CA VAL A 76 -5.07 9.91 -1.38
C VAL A 76 -6.14 9.22 -2.24
N ALA A 77 -6.39 7.92 -2.05
CA ALA A 77 -7.42 7.20 -2.78
C ALA A 77 -8.82 7.78 -2.50
N ARG A 78 -9.17 7.95 -1.21
CA ARG A 78 -10.47 8.49 -0.79
C ARG A 78 -10.73 9.91 -1.27
N THR A 79 -9.70 10.75 -1.31
CA THR A 79 -9.81 12.12 -1.84
C THR A 79 -9.93 12.14 -3.37
N SER A 80 -9.33 11.19 -4.06
CA SER A 80 -9.32 11.13 -5.54
C SER A 80 -10.60 10.55 -6.13
N ALA A 81 -11.28 9.66 -5.40
CA ALA A 81 -12.51 9.01 -5.86
C ALA A 81 -13.40 8.65 -4.65
N PRO A 82 -14.29 9.59 -4.24
CA PRO A 82 -15.25 9.36 -3.16
C PRO A 82 -16.18 8.20 -3.53
N GLY A 83 -16.15 7.11 -2.76
CA GLY A 83 -16.93 5.90 -3.02
C GLY A 83 -16.11 4.69 -3.48
N THR A 84 -14.80 4.84 -3.69
CA THR A 84 -13.92 3.68 -3.90
C THR A 84 -13.85 2.84 -2.63
N ASP A 85 -14.08 1.54 -2.75
CA ASP A 85 -13.80 0.54 -1.71
C ASP A 85 -12.28 0.30 -1.67
N VAL A 86 -11.61 0.71 -0.58
CA VAL A 86 -10.14 0.68 -0.41
C VAL A 86 -9.77 -0.12 0.83
#